data_AF-A0A9X1U6M2-F1
#
_entry.id   AF-A0A9X1U6M2-F1
#
_cell.length_a   1.000
_cell.length_b   1.000
_cell.length_c   1.000
_cell.angle_alpha   90.00
_cell.angle_beta   90.00
_cell.angle_gamma   90.00
#
_symmetry.space_group_name_H-M   'P 1'
#
loop_
_entity.id
_entity.type
_entity.pdbx_description
1 polymer ?
#
loop_
_entity_poly.entity_id
_entity_poly.type
_entity_poly.pdbx_seq_one_letter_code
_entity_poly.pdbx_strand_id
1 'polypeptide(L)' 'MDRTSIYDELSRIERDVVAGERQLAEQERLVLDLKRERQNTSGAERELERLREAQRMRDQDRQRLLSLLQP' A
#
# COMPACT_ATOMS: atom_id res chain seq x y z
N MET A 1 0.61 -15.90 -20.42
CA MET A 1 -0.58 -15.20 -19.90
C MET A 1 -1.09 -14.29 -21.01
N ASP A 2 -2.39 -14.27 -21.31
CA ASP A 2 -2.92 -13.34 -22.32
C ASP A 2 -2.83 -11.88 -21.82
N ARG A 3 -2.65 -10.92 -22.73
CA ARG A 3 -2.56 -9.49 -22.38
C ARG A 3 -3.79 -9.01 -21.60
N THR A 4 -4.97 -9.51 -21.95
CA THR A 4 -6.22 -9.22 -21.22
C THR A 4 -6.12 -9.59 -19.74
N SER A 5 -5.57 -10.77 -19.44
CA SER A 5 -5.38 -11.24 -18.07
C SER A 5 -4.37 -10.39 -17.29
N ILE A 6 -3.33 -9.85 -17.96
CA ILE A 6 -2.36 -8.93 -17.33
C ILE A 6 -3.04 -7.60 -16.98
N TYR A 7 -3.89 -7.06 -17.86
CA TYR A 7 -4.65 -5.84 -17.59
C TYR A 7 -5.67 -6.01 -16.45
N ASP A 8 -6.34 -7.17 -16.38
CA ASP A 8 -7.28 -7.48 -15.30
C ASP A 8 -6.57 -7.55 -13.94
N GLU A 9 -5.41 -8.20 -13.90
CA GLU A 9 -4.58 -8.29 -12.68
C GLU A 9 -4.06 -6.91 -12.27
N LEU A 10 -3.55 -6.12 -13.22
CA LEU A 10 -3.10 -4.75 -12.97
C LEU A 10 -4.25 -3.90 -12.39
N SER A 11 -5.45 -4.00 -12.96
CA SER A 11 -6.63 -3.27 -12.48
C SER A 11 -7.07 -3.66 -11.07
N ARG A 12 -6.75 -4.87 -10.60
CA ARG A 12 -6.96 -5.27 -9.20
C ARG A 12 -5.88 -4.67 -8.30
N ILE A 13 -4.62 -4.78 -8.70
CA ILE A 13 -3.49 -4.24 -7.94
C ILE A 13 -3.64 -2.72 -7.76
N GLU A 14 -4.03 -1.98 -8.78
CA GLU A 14 -4.26 -0.53 -8.66
C GLU A 14 -5.32 -0.18 -7.60
N ARG A 15 -6.40 -0.96 -7.52
CA ARG A 15 -7.42 -0.77 -6.48
C ARG A 15 -6.87 -1.08 -5.10
N ASP A 16 -6.06 -2.12 -4.97
CA ASP A 16 -5.44 -2.51 -3.71
C ASP A 16 -4.37 -1.49 -3.26
N VAL A 17 -3.62 -0.91 -4.20
CA VAL A 17 -2.67 0.20 -3.96
C VAL A 17 -3.41 1.39 -3.39
N VAL A 18 -4.50 1.84 -4.02
CA VAL A 18 -5.30 2.97 -3.54
C VAL A 18 -5.92 2.69 -2.17
N ALA A 19 -6.42 1.48 -1.95
CA ALA A 19 -6.94 1.09 -0.63
C ALA A 19 -5.84 1.12 0.44
N GLY A 20 -4.64 0.62 0.11
CA GLY A 20 -3.47 0.66 0.99
C GLY A 20 -2.99 2.07 1.32
N GLU A 21 -3.00 2.99 0.35
CA GLU A 21 -2.67 4.40 0.58
C GLU A 21 -3.64 5.08 1.56
N ARG A 22 -4.94 4.77 1.46
CA ARG A 22 -5.94 5.28 2.42
C ARG A 22 -5.67 4.77 3.83
N GLN A 23 -5.36 3.47 3.98
CA GLN A 23 -5.01 2.89 5.27
C GLN A 23 -3.72 3.50 5.85
N LEU A 24 -2.71 3.74 5.02
CA LEU A 24 -1.49 4.43 5.41
C LEU A 24 -1.79 5.83 5.95
N ALA A 25 -2.57 6.62 5.21
CA ALA A 25 -2.93 7.98 5.63
C ALA A 25 -3.72 7.99 6.95
N GLU A 26 -4.65 7.06 7.14
CA GLU A 26 -5.40 6.90 8.39
C GLU A 26 -4.48 6.54 9.56
N GLN A 27 -3.54 5.62 9.34
CA GLN A 27 -2.60 5.19 10.36
C GLN A 27 -1.58 6.28 10.71
N GLU A 28 -1.10 7.04 9.72
CA GLU A 28 -0.23 8.19 9.94
C GLU A 28 -0.94 9.27 10.77
N ARG A 29 -2.22 9.53 10.47
CA ARG A 29 -3.05 10.43 11.29
C ARG A 29 -3.16 9.94 12.73
N LEU A 30 -3.43 8.65 12.95
CA LEU A 30 -3.50 8.07 14.29
C LEU A 30 -2.17 8.26 15.05
N VAL A 31 -1.03 8.00 14.42
CA VAL A 31 0.28 8.25 15.04
C VAL A 31 0.45 9.72 15.45
N LEU A 32 0.04 10.66 14.60
CA LEU A 32 0.11 12.09 14.90
C LEU A 32 -0.80 12.48 16.07
N ASP A 33 -2.02 11.96 16.12
CA ASP A 33 -2.97 12.27 17.19
C ASP A 33 -2.48 11.70 18.54
N LEU A 34 -1.98 10.47 18.57
CA LEU A 34 -1.35 9.89 19.76
C LEU A 34 -0.14 10.71 20.25
N LYS A 35 0.70 11.20 19.32
CA LYS A 35 1.83 12.09 19.64
C LYS A 35 1.36 13.39 20.28
N ARG A 36 0.29 14.00 19.74
CA ARG A 36 -0.30 15.24 20.29
C ARG A 36 -0.82 15.05 21.70
N GLU A 37 -1.45 13.90 21.96
CA GLU A 37 -2.00 13.55 23.28
C GLU A 37 -0.94 13.01 24.26
N ARG A 38 0.33 12.95 23.86
CA ARG A 38 1.44 12.34 24.63
C ARG A 38 1.16 10.88 25.04
N GLN A 39 0.41 10.16 24.22
CA GLN A 39 0.13 8.75 24.40
C GLN A 39 1.22 7.87 23.78
N ASN A 40 1.21 6.58 24.12
CA ASN A 40 2.17 5.61 23.57
C ASN A 40 1.88 5.34 22.08
N THR A 41 2.85 5.64 21.21
CA THR A 41 2.75 5.47 19.75
C THR A 41 3.28 4.14 19.23
N SER A 42 3.99 3.36 20.06
CA SER A 42 4.75 2.19 19.60
C SER A 42 3.92 1.12 18.89
N GLY A 43 2.65 0.96 19.27
CA GLY A 43 1.72 0.07 18.57
C GLY A 43 1.35 0.62 17.19
N ALA A 44 0.99 1.89 17.14
CA ALA A 44 0.57 2.55 15.91
C ALA A 44 1.73 2.69 14.90
N GLU A 45 2.95 2.94 15.37
CA GLU A 45 4.14 3.03 14.51
C GLU A 45 4.55 1.65 13.95
N ARG A 46 4.39 0.57 14.73
CA ARG A 46 4.61 -0.80 14.23
C ARG A 46 3.59 -1.18 13.16
N GLU A 47 2.32 -0.85 13.36
CA GLU A 47 1.29 -1.07 12.34
C GLU A 47 1.60 -0.27 11.07
N LEU A 48 2.00 1.00 11.22
CA LEU A 48 2.37 1.85 10.09
C LEU A 48 3.49 1.24 9.26
N GLU A 49 4.54 0.70 9.89
CA GLU A 49 5.62 0.05 9.14
C GLU A 49 5.14 -1.23 8.43
N ARG A 50 4.27 -2.03 9.06
CA ARG A 50 3.66 -3.19 8.41
C ARG A 50 2.87 -2.80 7.16
N LEU A 51 2.07 -1.73 7.24
CA LEU A 51 1.31 -1.21 6.10
C LEU A 51 2.24 -0.69 4.99
N ARG A 52 3.34 -0.03 5.35
CA ARG A 52 4.36 0.44 4.39
C ARG A 52 5.02 -0.72 3.66
N GLU A 53 5.34 -1.80 4.38
CA GLU A 53 5.89 -3.01 3.77
C GLU A 53 4.90 -3.65 2.79
N ALA A 54 3.64 -3.78 3.18
CA ALA A 54 2.59 -4.27 2.29
C ALA A 54 2.43 -3.40 1.04
N GLN A 55 2.51 -2.07 1.19
CA GLN A 55 2.42 -1.15 0.06
C GLN A 55 3.60 -1.32 -0.91
N ARG A 56 4.83 -1.45 -0.39
CA ARG A 56 6.02 -1.72 -1.21
C ARG A 56 5.87 -3.00 -2.03
N MET A 57 5.28 -4.06 -1.47
CA MET A 57 5.04 -5.31 -2.20
C MET A 57 4.04 -5.10 -3.34
N ARG A 58 2.94 -4.39 -3.10
CA ARG A 58 1.96 -4.06 -4.16
C ARG A 58 2.57 -3.21 -5.27
N ASP A 59 3.42 -2.24 -4.92
CA ASP A 59 4.13 -1.42 -5.90
C ASP A 59 5.10 -2.24 -6.76
N GLN A 60 5.80 -3.20 -6.16
CA GLN A 60 6.67 -4.14 -6.89
C GLN A 60 5.86 -5.02 -7.83
N ASP A 61 4.73 -5.56 -7.38
CA ASP A 61 3.85 -6.36 -8.23
C ASP A 61 3.25 -5.54 -9.38
N ARG A 62 2.85 -4.29 -9.13
CA ARG A 62 2.42 -3.35 -10.17
C ARG A 62 3.52 -3.15 -11.21
N GLN A 63 4.75 -2.87 -10.78
CA GLN A 63 5.89 -2.67 -11.68
C GLN A 63 6.21 -3.93 -12.49
N ARG A 64 6.12 -5.11 -11.87
CA ARG A 64 6.29 -6.40 -12.54
C ARG A 64 5.25 -6.61 -13.64
N LEU A 65 3.98 -6.31 -13.39
CA LEU A 65 2.95 -6.44 -14.43
C LEU A 65 3.11 -5.42 -15.56
N LEU A 66 3.47 -4.17 -15.23
CA LEU A 66 3.72 -3.13 -16.21
C LEU A 66 4.92 -3.47 -17.12
N SER A 67 5.97 -4.11 -16.59
CA SER A 67 7.12 -4.52 -17.40
C SER A 67 6.77 -5.62 -18.40
N LEU A 68 5.84 -6.50 -18.07
CA LEU A 68 5.33 -7.54 -19.00
C LEU A 68 4.48 -6.97 -20.15
N LEU A 69 3.99 -5.74 -20.02
CA LEU A 69 3.23 -5.04 -21.04
C LEU A 69 4.12 -4.19 -21.98
N GLN A 70 5.43 -4.11 -21.71
CA GLN A 70 6.34 -3.38 -22.58
C GLN A 70 6.46 -4.08 -23.96
N PRO A 71 6.60 -3.31 -25.06
CA PRO A 71 6.71 -3.85 -26.42
C PRO A 71 7.93 -4.73 -26.65
#